data_AF-A0A1Y4R9U5-F1
#
_entry.id   AF-A0A1Y4R9U5-F1
#
_cell.length_a   1.000
_cell.length_b   1.000
_cell.length_c   1.000
_cell.angle_alpha   90.00
_cell.angle_beta   90.00
_cell.angle_gamma   90.00
#
_symmetry.space_group_name_H-M   'P 1'
#
loop_
_entity.id
_entity.type
_entity.pdbx_description
1 polymer ?
#
loop_
_entity_poly.entity_id
_entity_poly.type
_entity_poly.pdbx_seq_one_letter_code
_entity_poly.pdbx_strand_id
1 'polypeptide(L)' 'MNNIVFAWFHSIYNKGQHDIKALCKVDLQKREVFDIQGVWVPENISSLDEEYVEMLDGTRREVVIHQNDLNEERLLLVF' A
#
# COMPACT_ATOMS: atom_id res chain seq x y z
N MET A 1 -17.16 -7.35 13.87
CA MET A 1 -16.67 -5.97 13.72
C MET A 1 -15.50 -6.03 12.74
N ASN A 2 -15.59 -5.34 11.60
CA ASN A 2 -14.43 -5.19 10.71
C ASN A 2 -13.42 -4.28 11.41
N ASN A 3 -12.20 -4.78 11.63
CA ASN A 3 -11.13 -4.02 12.25
C ASN A 3 -10.45 -3.17 11.18
N ILE A 4 -11.16 -2.15 10.72
CA ILE A 4 -10.64 -1.16 9.78
C ILE A 4 -9.83 -0.15 10.58
N VAL A 5 -8.57 0.02 10.20
CA VAL A 5 -7.68 1.03 10.78
C VAL A 5 -7.11 1.92 9.68
N PHE A 6 -6.76 3.15 10.05
CA PHE A 6 -6.05 4.06 9.14
C PHE A 6 -4.55 3.81 9.26
N ALA A 7 -3.83 3.91 8.14
CA ALA A 7 -2.38 3.73 8.08
C ALA A 7 -1.78 4.62 6.99
N TRP A 8 -0.46 4.74 6.97
CA TRP A 8 0.27 5.39 5.89
C TRP A 8 0.79 4.34 4.92
N PHE A 9 0.34 4.37 3.67
CA PHE A 9 0.93 3.61 2.57
C PHE A 9 2.17 4.33 2.06
N HIS A 10 3.25 3.57 1.89
CA HIS A 10 4.53 4.07 1.38
C HIS A 10 4.99 3.15 0.24
N SER A 11 5.22 3.73 -0.94
CA SER A 11 5.80 3.03 -2.09
C SER A 11 6.98 3.80 -2.68
N ILE A 12 8.01 3.06 -3.04
CA ILE A 12 9.27 3.57 -3.61
C ILE A 12 9.51 2.93 -4.97
N TYR A 13 9.75 3.78 -5.99
CA TYR A 13 9.91 3.38 -7.38
C TYR A 13 11.28 3.77 -7.95
N ASN A 14 11.76 3.00 -8.94
CA ASN A 14 12.98 3.28 -9.72
C ASN A 14 14.20 3.68 -8.86
N LYS A 15 14.59 2.83 -7.92
CA LYS A 15 15.68 2.99 -6.95
C LYS A 15 15.58 4.26 -6.09
N GLY A 16 14.38 4.62 -5.65
CA GLY A 16 14.18 5.78 -4.78
C GLY A 16 13.97 7.10 -5.51
N GLN A 17 13.79 7.09 -6.83
CA GLN A 17 13.53 8.32 -7.59
C GLN A 17 12.15 8.90 -7.31
N HIS A 18 11.17 8.05 -7.05
CA HIS A 18 9.82 8.47 -6.68
C HIS A 18 9.43 7.82 -5.37
N ASP A 19 9.03 8.64 -4.41
CA ASP A 19 8.53 8.26 -3.10
C ASP A 19 7.10 8.76 -2.99
N ILE A 20 6.16 7.84 -2.77
CA ILE A 20 4.75 8.16 -2.53
C ILE A 20 4.38 7.77 -1.11
N LYS A 21 3.80 8.74 -0.40
CA LYS A 21 3.16 8.55 0.91
C LYS A 21 1.70 8.96 0.83
N ALA A 22 0.81 8.07 1.23
CA ALA A 22 -0.63 8.26 1.12
C ALA A 22 -1.35 7.74 2.36
N LEU A 23 -2.46 8.36 2.74
CA LEU A 23 -3.33 7.82 3.79
C LEU A 23 -4.16 6.68 3.18
N CYS A 24 -4.24 5.55 3.88
CA CYS A 24 -5.03 4.39 3.45
C CYS A 24 -5.84 3.80 4.59
N LYS A 25 -6.78 2.91 4.23
CA LYS A 25 -7.49 2.03 5.16
C LYS A 25 -6.96 0.61 5.05
N VAL A 26 -6.89 -0.07 6.18
CA VAL A 26 -6.42 -1.44 6.30
C VAL A 26 -7.50 -2.29 6.97
N ASP A 27 -8.00 -3.31 6.29
CA ASP A 27 -8.86 -4.34 6.88
C ASP A 27 -7.99 -5.51 7.34
N LEU A 28 -7.78 -5.61 8.66
CA LEU A 28 -6.90 -6.63 9.25
C LEU A 28 -7.45 -8.06 9.13
N GLN A 29 -8.77 -8.24 8.98
CA GLN A 29 -9.38 -9.56 8.85
C GLN A 29 -9.22 -10.09 7.44
N LYS A 30 -9.46 -9.22 6.45
CA LYS A 30 -9.29 -9.55 5.03
C LYS A 30 -7.86 -9.44 4.56
N ARG A 31 -7.00 -8.78 5.35
CA ARG A 31 -5.59 -8.48 5.02
C ARG A 31 -5.46 -7.60 3.78
N GLU A 32 -6.36 -6.64 3.66
CA GLU A 32 -6.47 -5.76 2.49
C GLU A 32 -6.11 -4.32 2.88
N VAL A 33 -5.44 -3.62 1.97
CA VAL A 33 -5.22 -2.18 1.99
C VAL A 33 -5.99 -1.58 0.83
N PHE A 34 -6.81 -0.56 1.11
CA PHE A 34 -7.72 0.05 0.16
C PHE A 34 -7.94 1.53 0.51
N ASP A 35 -8.66 2.25 -0.36
CA ASP A 35 -8.94 3.69 -0.19
C ASP A 35 -7.66 4.50 0.00
N ILE A 36 -6.68 4.26 -0.87
CA ILE A 36 -5.36 4.89 -0.81
C ILE A 36 -5.44 6.28 -1.46
N GLN A 37 -5.47 7.31 -0.61
CA GLN A 37 -5.72 8.70 -1.03
C GLN A 37 -4.42 9.41 -1.42
N GLY A 38 -4.41 10.07 -2.58
CA GLY A 38 -3.28 10.90 -3.02
C GLY A 38 -2.15 10.14 -3.70
N VAL A 39 -2.39 8.90 -4.15
CA VAL A 39 -1.44 8.17 -4.99
C VAL A 39 -1.61 8.61 -6.43
N TRP A 40 -0.65 9.41 -6.93
CA TRP A 40 -0.45 9.56 -8.36
C TRP A 40 0.79 8.75 -8.73
N VAL A 41 0.57 7.60 -9.38
CA VAL A 41 1.65 6.76 -9.90
C VAL A 41 2.24 7.45 -11.13
N PRO A 42 3.53 7.83 -11.15
CA PRO A 42 4.16 8.39 -12.33
C PRO A 42 4.02 7.48 -13.55
N GLU A 43 3.73 8.07 -14.71
CA GLU A 43 3.77 7.35 -15.98
C GLU A 43 5.20 6.85 -16.24
N ASN A 44 5.35 5.57 -16.64
CA ASN A 44 6.63 4.90 -16.95
C ASN A 44 7.47 4.38 -15.76
N ILE A 45 6.83 3.95 -14.67
CA ILE A 45 7.52 3.14 -13.66
C ILE A 45 7.90 1.78 -14.26
N SER A 46 9.17 1.39 -14.06
CA SER A 46 9.73 0.14 -14.58
C SER A 46 9.92 -0.94 -13.50
N SER A 47 10.01 -0.53 -12.24
CA SER A 47 10.12 -1.42 -11.08
C SER A 47 9.55 -0.79 -9.81
N LEU A 48 9.06 -1.65 -8.91
CA LEU A 48 8.66 -1.34 -7.53
C LEU A 48 9.78 -1.87 -6.64
N ASP A 49 10.38 -1.02 -5.80
CA ASP A 49 11.53 -1.43 -4.98
C ASP A 49 11.12 -1.73 -3.54
N GLU A 50 10.22 -0.94 -2.95
CA GLU A 50 9.73 -1.15 -1.58
C GLU A 50 8.28 -0.68 -1.42
N GLU A 51 7.43 -1.53 -0.84
CA GLU A 51 6.02 -1.22 -0.59
C GLU A 51 5.60 -1.72 0.80
N TYR A 52 5.15 -0.80 1.64
CA TYR A 52 4.69 -1.14 2.99
C TYR A 52 3.61 -0.18 3.49
N VAL A 53 2.91 -0.61 4.54
CA VAL A 53 2.06 0.27 5.36
C VAL A 53 2.66 0.46 6.74
N GLU A 54 2.65 1.70 7.21
CA GLU A 54 2.98 2.07 8.59
C GLU A 54 1.67 2.29 9.37
N MET A 55 1.43 1.43 10.36
CA MET A 55 0.25 1.45 11.20
C MET A 55 0.34 2.59 12.23
N LEU A 56 -0.78 2.98 12.86
CA LEU A 56 -0.80 4.06 13.87
C LEU A 56 0.09 3.79 15.09
N ASP A 57 0.41 2.53 15.37
CA ASP A 57 1.34 2.13 16.44
C ASP A 57 2.82 2.17 16.00
N GLY A 58 3.10 2.59 14.76
CA GLY A 58 4.44 2.65 14.17
C GLY A 58 4.93 1.33 13.59
N THR A 59 4.14 0.25 13.65
CA THR A 59 4.54 -1.03 13.04
C THR A 59 4.48 -0.96 11.52
N ARG A 60 5.45 -1.60 10.86
CA ARG A 60 5.51 -1.69 9.39
C ARG A 60 5.11 -3.07 8.93
N ARG A 61 4.36 -3.13 7.83
CA ARG A 61 3.92 -4.36 7.19
C ARG A 61 4.13 -4.24 5.70
N GLU A 62 4.87 -5.17 5.12
CA GLU A 62 5.03 -5.25 3.67
C GLU A 62 3.68 -5.49 3.00
N VAL A 63 3.52 -4.93 1.81
CA VAL A 63 2.34 -5.16 0.99
C VAL A 63 2.74 -5.63 -0.39
N VAL A 64 1.86 -6.40 -1.02
CA VAL A 64 2.03 -6.85 -2.40
C VAL A 64 0.79 -6.55 -3.20
N ILE A 65 0.97 -6.19 -4.46
CA ILE A 65 -0.12 -6.14 -5.44
C ILE A 65 -0.55 -7.57 -5.74
N HIS A 66 -1.80 -7.91 -5.44
CA HIS A 66 -2.32 -9.22 -5.80
C HIS A 66 -2.57 -9.28 -7.31
N GLN A 67 -2.08 -10.34 -7.97
CA GLN A 67 -2.10 -10.44 -9.44
C GLN A 67 -3.51 -10.43 -10.04
N ASN A 68 -4.52 -10.85 -9.28
CA ASN A 68 -5.91 -10.82 -9.73
C ASN A 68 -6.61 -9.46 -9.47
N ASP A 69 -6.00 -8.57 -8.69
CA ASP A 69 -6.58 -7.30 -8.24
C ASP A 69 -5.94 -6.07 -8.92
N LEU A 70 -5.15 -6.27 -9.97
CA LEU A 70 -4.63 -5.18 -10.82
C LEU A 70 -5.75 -4.27 -11.36
N ASN A 71 -6.97 -4.80 -11.50
CA ASN A 71 -8.15 -4.05 -11.94
C ASN A 71 -9.00 -3.50 -10.78
N GLU A 72 -8.75 -3.90 -9.52
CA GLU A 72 -9.54 -3.51 -8.34
C GLU A 72 -8.85 -2.50 -7.41
N GLU A 73 -7.61 -2.08 -7.71
CA GLU A 73 -6.85 -1.10 -6.90
C GLU A 73 -6.67 -1.54 -5.42
N ARG A 74 -6.47 -2.83 -5.16
CA ARG A 74 -6.27 -3.38 -3.81
C ARG A 74 -4.87 -3.95 -3.61
N LEU A 75 -4.28 -3.68 -2.45
CA LEU A 75 -3.01 -4.28 -2.02
C LEU A 75 -3.27 -5.28 -0.89
N LEU A 76 -2.48 -6.36 -0.82
CA LEU A 76 -2.56 -7.34 0.26
C LEU A 76 -1.45 -7.12 1.28
N LEU A 77 -1.80 -7.18 2.57
CA LEU A 77 -0.83 -7.23 3.66
C LEU A 77 -0.13 -8.59 3.68
N VAL A 78 1.20 -8.57 3.65
CA VAL A 78 2.02 -9.74 3.92
C VAL A 78 2.22 -9.84 5.44
N PHE A 79 1.99 -11.03 5.99
CA PHE A 79 2.17 -11.35 7.41
C PHE A 79 3.32 -12.34 7.58
#